data_AF-A0A7J6X9X9-F1
#
_entry.id   AF-A0A7J6X9X9-F1
#
_cell.length_a   1.000
_cell.length_b   1.000
_cell.length_c   1.000
_cell.angle_alpha   90.00
_cell.angle_beta   90.00
_cell.angle_gamma   90.00
#
_symmetry.space_group_name_H-M   'P 1'
#
loop_
_entity.id
_entity.type
_entity.pdbx_description
1 polymer ?
#
loop_
_entity_poly.entity_id
_entity_poly.type
_entity_poly.pdbx_seq_one_letter_code
_entity_poly.pdbx_strand_id
1 'polypeptide(L)'
;MALSELGVIDITGIELIDSSPLVSKADPYNLPFFDDVFDLGFSAHFAEALFPLRFISEMERTVRIGGFCVIVLEDCFDDDLNEIKRLFRRSSFVSARNVTLIGLKMTRIIMRRIASPP
;
A
#
# COMPACT_ATOMS: atom_id res chain seq x y z
N MET A 1 19.05 -6.24 2.65
CA MET A 1 17.73 -5.59 2.83
C MET A 1 16.71 -6.71 2.88
N ALA A 2 15.87 -6.76 3.91
CA ALA A 2 15.01 -7.92 4.19
C ALA A 2 14.15 -8.36 2.99
N LEU A 3 13.66 -7.41 2.18
CA LEU A 3 12.91 -7.73 0.96
C LEU A 3 13.78 -8.34 -0.15
N SER A 4 15.02 -7.88 -0.32
CA SER A 4 15.96 -8.47 -1.28
C SER A 4 16.34 -9.90 -0.90
N GLU A 5 16.44 -10.20 0.40
CA GLU A 5 16.68 -11.56 0.91
C GLU A 5 15.49 -12.51 0.65
N LEU A 6 14.28 -11.95 0.48
CA LEU A 6 13.09 -12.67 0.03
C LEU A 6 13.01 -12.82 -1.50
N GLY A 7 14.03 -12.38 -2.23
CA GLY A 7 14.07 -12.44 -3.70
C GLY A 7 13.29 -11.32 -4.40
N VAL A 8 12.84 -10.30 -3.67
CA VAL A 8 12.24 -9.11 -4.28
C VAL A 8 13.35 -8.27 -4.90
N ILE A 9 13.29 -8.10 -6.21
CA ILE A 9 14.20 -7.23 -6.96
C ILE A 9 13.56 -5.85 -7.15
N ASP A 10 14.39 -4.83 -7.35
CA ASP A 10 13.97 -3.46 -7.69
C ASP A 10 12.97 -2.82 -6.70
N ILE A 11 13.46 -2.60 -5.47
CA ILE A 11 12.65 -2.05 -4.37
C ILE A 11 12.89 -0.55 -4.28
N THR A 12 11.80 0.22 -4.30
CA THR A 12 11.83 1.65 -4.05
C THR A 12 11.15 1.96 -2.72
N GLY A 13 11.90 2.53 -1.77
CA GLY A 13 11.37 3.07 -0.52
C GLY A 13 11.19 4.59 -0.61
N ILE A 14 10.04 5.09 -0.15
CA ILE A 14 9.79 6.54 -0.01
C ILE A 14 9.27 6.89 1.37
N GLU A 15 9.58 8.08 1.83
CA GLU A 15 9.09 8.67 3.08
C GLU A 15 9.06 10.20 2.97
N LEU A 16 8.29 10.89 3.81
CA LEU A 16 8.28 12.35 3.90
C LEU A 16 9.63 12.94 4.34
N ILE A 17 10.42 12.15 5.06
CA ILE A 17 11.77 12.47 5.52
C ILE A 17 12.75 11.48 4.88
N ASP A 18 13.83 12.02 4.31
CA ASP A 18 14.91 11.24 3.70
C ASP A 18 15.55 10.28 4.72
N SER A 19 15.80 9.04 4.29
CA SER A 19 16.70 8.09 4.97
C SER A 19 17.57 7.37 3.95
N SER A 20 18.47 8.13 3.35
CA SER A 20 19.43 7.71 2.35
C SER A 20 20.39 6.62 2.89
N PRO A 21 20.77 5.61 2.09
CA PRO A 21 20.51 5.47 0.65
C PRO A 21 19.23 4.68 0.31
N LEU A 22 18.50 4.17 1.30
CA LEU A 22 17.46 3.16 1.08
C LEU A 22 16.06 3.76 0.87
N VAL A 23 15.84 4.97 1.37
CA VAL A 23 14.55 5.64 1.35
C VAL A 23 14.72 7.05 0.81
N SER A 24 14.03 7.33 -0.30
CA SER A 24 14.03 8.64 -0.94
C SER A 24 12.90 9.51 -0.39
N LYS A 25 13.11 10.82 -0.36
CA LYS A 25 12.04 11.74 0.06
C LYS A 25 10.95 11.85 -1.02
N ALA A 26 9.69 11.59 -0.67
CA ALA A 26 8.54 11.85 -1.55
C ALA A 26 7.24 12.09 -0.76
N ASP A 27 6.28 12.77 -1.39
CA ASP A 27 4.93 12.96 -0.87
C ASP A 27 4.05 11.75 -1.25
N PRO A 28 3.48 11.00 -0.30
CA PRO A 28 2.60 9.86 -0.61
C PRO A 28 1.30 10.25 -1.32
N TYR A 29 0.92 11.54 -1.31
CA TYR A 29 -0.23 12.06 -2.04
C TYR A 29 0.08 12.54 -3.46
N ASN A 30 1.34 12.46 -3.89
CA ASN A 30 1.78 12.78 -5.25
C ASN A 30 3.11 12.07 -5.54
N LEU A 31 3.03 10.76 -5.77
CA LEU A 31 4.23 9.93 -5.94
C LEU A 31 4.93 10.27 -7.27
N PRO A 32 6.26 10.44 -7.27
CA PRO A 32 7.05 10.85 -8.44
C PRO A 32 7.29 9.68 -9.42
N PHE A 33 6.29 8.82 -9.63
CA PHE A 33 6.35 7.66 -10.49
C PHE A 33 5.26 7.73 -11.56
N PHE A 34 5.52 7.12 -12.71
CA PHE A 34 4.50 6.93 -13.73
C PHE A 34 3.39 5.98 -13.26
N ASP A 35 2.30 5.99 -13.99
CA ASP A 35 1.21 5.04 -13.80
C ASP A 35 1.68 3.63 -14.16
N ASP A 36 1.11 2.62 -13.49
CA ASP A 36 1.31 1.19 -13.78
C ASP A 36 2.79 0.70 -13.76
N VAL A 37 3.65 1.28 -12.91
CA VAL A 37 5.08 0.93 -12.83
C VAL A 37 5.36 -0.27 -11.92
N PHE A 38 4.66 -0.38 -10.79
CA PHE A 38 4.99 -1.37 -9.77
C PHE A 38 4.07 -2.59 -9.84
N ASP A 39 4.66 -3.77 -9.61
CA ASP A 39 3.91 -5.01 -9.37
C ASP A 39 3.13 -4.99 -8.04
N LEU A 40 3.68 -4.30 -7.04
CA LEU A 40 3.18 -4.28 -5.67
C LEU A 40 3.41 -2.92 -5.01
N GLY A 41 2.36 -2.35 -4.44
CA GLY A 41 2.42 -1.22 -3.51
C GLY A 41 2.22 -1.70 -2.08
N PHE A 42 3.02 -1.18 -1.14
CA PHE A 42 2.94 -1.55 0.28
C PHE A 42 2.98 -0.30 1.16
N SER A 43 2.14 -0.26 2.21
CA SER A 43 2.27 0.75 3.27
C SER A 43 1.83 0.20 4.63
N ALA A 44 2.62 0.51 5.66
CA ALA A 44 2.25 0.34 7.06
C ALA A 44 1.80 1.67 7.72
N HIS A 45 1.81 2.78 6.97
CA HIS A 45 1.53 4.13 7.45
C HIS A 45 0.18 4.66 6.95
N PHE A 46 -0.68 3.80 6.41
CA PHE A 46 -1.99 4.23 5.89
C PHE A 46 -2.88 4.87 6.98
N ALA A 47 -2.80 4.39 8.22
CA ALA A 47 -3.54 4.95 9.35
C ALA A 47 -3.16 6.41 9.67
N GLU A 48 -1.99 6.87 9.22
CA GLU A 48 -1.49 8.23 9.43
C GLU A 48 -1.91 9.19 8.29
N ALA A 49 -2.62 8.68 7.27
CA ALA A 49 -3.00 9.46 6.10
C ALA A 49 -4.11 10.50 6.42
N LEU A 50 -3.76 11.78 6.31
CA LEU A 50 -4.69 12.91 6.37
C LEU A 50 -5.74 12.88 5.26
N PHE A 51 -5.39 12.32 4.09
CA PHE A 51 -6.29 12.18 2.93
C PHE A 51 -6.35 10.72 2.44
N PRO A 52 -7.07 9.83 3.13
CA PRO A 52 -7.04 8.38 2.85
C PRO A 52 -7.39 8.03 1.41
N LEU A 53 -8.41 8.68 0.84
CA LEU A 53 -8.81 8.44 -0.55
C LEU A 53 -7.70 8.82 -1.54
N ARG A 54 -7.00 9.95 -1.32
CA ARG A 54 -5.91 10.39 -2.20
C ARG A 54 -4.70 9.49 -2.06
N PHE A 55 -4.38 9.08 -0.83
CA PHE A 55 -3.31 8.11 -0.55
C PHE A 55 -3.53 6.81 -1.31
N ILE A 56 -4.72 6.21 -1.19
CA ILE A 56 -5.07 4.98 -1.92
C ILE A 56 -5.07 5.23 -3.43
N SER A 57 -5.62 6.35 -3.91
CA SER A 57 -5.65 6.65 -5.34
C SER A 57 -4.25 6.72 -5.96
N GLU A 58 -3.27 7.30 -5.25
CA GLU A 58 -1.87 7.34 -5.71
C GLU A 58 -1.18 5.97 -5.67
N MET A 59 -1.45 5.16 -4.65
CA MET A 59 -1.00 3.77 -4.62
C MET A 59 -1.59 2.97 -5.80
N GLU A 60 -2.90 3.08 -6.03
CA GLU A 60 -3.58 2.40 -7.14
C GLU A 60 -3.14 2.91 -8.53
N ARG A 61 -2.70 4.17 -8.63
CA ARG A 61 -2.20 4.76 -9.88
C ARG A 61 -0.85 4.16 -10.28
N THR A 62 0.04 4.01 -9.30
CA THR A 62 1.41 3.54 -9.54
C THR A 62 1.53 2.02 -9.65
N VAL A 63 0.57 1.26 -9.12
CA VAL A 63 0.51 -0.20 -9.24
C VAL A 63 -0.17 -0.62 -10.53
N ARG A 64 0.48 -1.50 -11.29
CA ARG A 64 -0.04 -1.98 -12.58
C ARG A 64 -1.31 -2.81 -12.47
N ILE A 65 -2.09 -2.84 -13.55
CA ILE A 65 -3.21 -3.80 -13.70
C ILE A 65 -2.74 -5.23 -13.43
N GLY A 66 -3.45 -5.92 -12.54
CA GLY A 66 -3.14 -7.27 -12.07
C GLY A 66 -2.19 -7.34 -10.87
N GLY A 67 -1.52 -6.23 -10.54
CA GLY A 67 -0.68 -6.05 -9.36
C GLY A 67 -1.47 -5.91 -8.06
N PHE A 68 -0.78 -5.72 -6.95
CA PHE A 68 -1.37 -5.72 -5.61
C PHE A 68 -1.07 -4.47 -4.80
N CYS A 69 -2.10 -3.93 -4.16
CA CYS A 69 -1.99 -2.89 -3.15
C CYS A 69 -2.15 -3.56 -1.78
N VAL A 70 -1.15 -3.40 -0.91
CA VAL A 70 -1.12 -4.02 0.42
C VAL A 70 -1.00 -2.91 1.46
N ILE A 71 -1.96 -2.87 2.37
CA ILE A 71 -1.88 -1.99 3.54
C ILE A 71 -1.92 -2.82 4.82
N VAL A 72 -1.23 -2.32 5.84
CA VAL A 72 -1.19 -2.91 7.17
C VAL A 72 -1.56 -1.81 8.17
N LEU A 73 -2.45 -2.13 9.11
CA LEU A 73 -2.98 -1.18 10.09
C LEU A 73 -3.26 -1.88 11.42
N GLU A 74 -3.14 -1.13 12.51
CA GLU A 74 -3.53 -1.55 13.86
C GLU A 74 -5.05 -1.59 13.99
N ASP A 75 -5.55 -2.46 14.87
CA ASP A 75 -6.94 -2.48 15.35
C ASP A 75 -8.04 -2.37 14.27
N CYS A 76 -7.87 -3.04 13.12
CA CYS A 76 -8.92 -3.11 12.10
C CYS A 76 -10.01 -4.09 12.51
N PHE A 77 -11.21 -3.58 12.80
CA PHE A 77 -12.44 -4.34 13.00
C PHE A 77 -13.24 -4.47 11.69
N ASP A 78 -14.36 -5.18 11.73
CA ASP A 78 -15.16 -5.47 10.53
C ASP A 78 -15.75 -4.21 9.87
N ASP A 79 -16.15 -3.21 10.66
CA ASP A 79 -16.66 -1.94 10.15
C ASP A 79 -15.56 -1.14 9.45
N ASP A 80 -14.36 -1.07 10.05
CA ASP A 80 -13.19 -0.41 9.47
C ASP A 80 -12.82 -1.04 8.12
N LEU A 81 -12.88 -2.37 8.03
CA LEU A 81 -12.56 -3.09 6.79
C LEU A 81 -13.51 -2.69 5.65
N ASN A 82 -14.78 -2.46 5.93
CA ASN A 82 -15.75 -2.06 4.91
C ASN A 82 -15.51 -0.63 4.45
N GLU A 83 -15.16 0.28 5.34
CA GLU A 83 -14.78 1.66 4.99
C GLU A 83 -13.51 1.70 4.14
N ILE A 84 -12.49 0.94 4.54
CA ILE A 84 -11.23 0.83 3.82
C ILE A 84 -11.46 0.29 2.40
N LYS A 85 -12.24 -0.79 2.25
CA LYS A 85 -12.57 -1.35 0.93
C LYS A 85 -13.18 -0.30 -0.01
N ARG A 86 -14.01 0.61 0.51
CA ARG A 86 -14.66 1.66 -0.29
C ARG A 86 -13.68 2.73 -0.81
N LEU A 87 -12.50 2.86 -0.21
CA LEU A 87 -11.47 3.79 -0.68
C LEU A 87 -10.79 3.31 -1.96
N PHE A 88 -10.70 1.99 -2.16
CA PHE A 88 -10.11 1.37 -3.34
C PHE A 88 -11.14 1.33 -4.48
N ARG A 89 -11.12 2.36 -5.33
CA ARG A 89 -12.05 2.48 -6.48
C ARG A 89 -11.56 1.72 -7.70
N ARG A 90 -10.29 1.34 -7.70
CA ARG A 90 -9.59 0.71 -8.79
C ARG A 90 -9.13 -0.71 -8.41
N SER A 91 -9.47 -1.24 -7.24
CA SER A 91 -8.99 -2.56 -6.83
C SER A 91 -10.12 -3.41 -6.28
N SER A 92 -10.00 -4.73 -6.45
CA SER A 92 -10.90 -5.69 -5.82
C SER A 92 -10.28 -6.26 -4.55
N PHE A 93 -11.12 -6.50 -3.55
CA PHE A 93 -10.69 -7.12 -2.30
C PHE A 93 -10.25 -8.58 -2.51
N VAL A 94 -9.11 -8.95 -1.95
CA VAL A 94 -8.58 -10.32 -2.00
C VAL A 94 -8.68 -10.99 -0.64
N SER A 95 -8.08 -10.39 0.39
CA SER A 95 -8.10 -10.95 1.74
C SER A 95 -7.73 -9.91 2.80
N ALA A 96 -8.20 -10.14 4.02
CA ALA A 96 -7.72 -9.48 5.23
C ALA A 96 -7.29 -10.56 6.23
N ARG A 97 -6.12 -10.40 6.86
CA ARG A 97 -5.61 -11.35 7.86
C ARG A 97 -4.80 -10.63 8.93
N ASN A 98 -4.94 -11.09 10.17
CA ASN A 98 -4.05 -10.68 11.25
C ASN A 98 -2.64 -11.21 11.00
N VAL A 99 -1.65 -10.34 11.17
CA VAL A 99 -0.22 -10.61 11.02
C VAL A 99 0.53 -9.96 12.18
N THR A 100 1.78 -10.35 12.38
CA THR A 100 2.70 -9.64 13.27
C THR A 100 3.66 -8.82 12.42
N LEU A 101 3.71 -7.52 12.66
CA LEU A 101 4.68 -6.61 12.05
C LEU A 101 5.37 -5.86 13.17
N ILE A 102 6.70 -5.81 13.18
CA ILE A 102 7.52 -5.14 14.22
C ILE A 102 7.15 -5.51 15.67
N GLY A 103 6.67 -6.75 15.89
CA GLY A 103 6.24 -7.23 17.21
C GLY A 103 4.80 -6.85 17.60
N LEU A 104 4.09 -6.08 16.77
CA LEU A 104 2.72 -5.65 16.99
C LEU A 104 1.75 -6.50 16.16
N LYS A 105 0.56 -6.75 16.72
CA LYS A 105 -0.53 -7.44 16.01
C LYS A 105 -1.25 -6.43 15.13
N MET A 106 -1.26 -6.71 13.84
CA MET A 106 -1.78 -5.82 12.80
C MET A 106 -2.71 -6.57 11.88
N THR A 107 -3.57 -5.86 11.16
CA THR A 107 -4.39 -6.43 10.09
C THR A 107 -3.80 -6.06 8.74
N ARG A 108 -3.40 -7.06 7.97
CA ARG A 108 -2.98 -6.91 6.57
C ARG A 108 -4.18 -7.04 5.66
N ILE A 109 -4.40 -6.04 4.81
CA ILE A 109 -5.42 -6.02 3.76
C ILE A 109 -4.73 -6.09 2.40
N ILE A 110 -5.21 -6.97 1.54
CA ILE A 110 -4.71 -7.15 0.17
C ILE A 110 -5.82 -6.82 -0.81
N MET A 111 -5.51 -5.90 -1.72
CA MET A 111 -6.36 -5.47 -2.83
C MET A 111 -5.64 -5.75 -4.15
N ARG A 112 -6.36 -6.20 -5.17
CA ARG A 112 -5.81 -6.48 -6.51
C ARG A 112 -6.25 -5.41 -7.48
N ARG A 113 -5.30 -4.78 -8.19
CA ARG A 113 -5.62 -3.78 -9.21
C ARG A 113 -6.27 -4.46 -10.43
N ILE A 114 -7.44 -3.96 -10.84
CA ILE A 114 -8.28 -4.52 -11.93
C ILE A 114 -8.32 -3.56 -13.12
N ALA A 115 -8.66 -3.98 -14.34
CA ALA A 115 -8.64 -3.06 -15.49
C ALA A 115 -9.76 -1.99 -15.44
N SER A 116 -10.90 -2.35 -14.83
CA SER A 116 -12.11 -1.50 -14.73
C SER A 116 -12.69 -1.58 -13.32
N PRO A 117 -13.30 -0.52 -12.76
CA PRO A 117 -14.05 -0.61 -11.50
C PRO A 117 -15.16 -1.67 -11.62
N PRO A 118 -15.50 -2.41 -10.55
CA PRO A 118 -16.69 -3.27 -10.55
C PRO A 118 -17.99 -2.45 -10.61
#